data_AF-A0A9D2AW52-F1
#
_entry.id   AF-A0A9D2AW52-F1
#
_cell.length_a   1.000
_cell.length_b   1.000
_cell.length_c   1.000
_cell.angle_alpha   90.00
_cell.angle_beta   90.00
_cell.angle_gamma   90.00
#
_symmetry.space_group_name_H-M   'P 1'
#
loop_
_entity.id
_entity.type
_entity.pdbx_description
1 polymer ?
#
loop_
_entity_poly.entity_id
_entity_poly.type
_entity_poly.pdbx_seq_one_letter_code
_entity_poly.pdbx_strand_id
1 'polypeptide(L)'
;MSKQEYRQRFYRRKMRGISRYFPFFAVIFLSVFIVCGSIYLIWDFYNYYIAPAASGGPQVLGEAEGTPSEVPEVLTGAEALIAQADRLAMGYDYDAAIELLNGSEYAGEPEVTQAVGEYEAAKSTLVRANPSEVTHVFFHTLIMDTAKAFDGDSMQNGYNQMMTTRDEFLKILQSMYDRGYVLVSIHDVAREVTDENGNVSFVPGDIMLPEGKKPFVMSQDDVCYYEYMEGDGFASRLVIGEDGKPTCQMDLDDGTTVTGSYDLIPLLEDFIQEHPDFSYRGARAIIAFTGYNGVMGYRTDSSYEGVNPNIEEDRETVRQLAQCLRDNGWELASHSWGHRDLGSISYEEFVTDTDKWEQEVESLIGPTDIILYPFGAEIGDWHPYTMENERFAYLHGKGFRYFCNVDSRQYWVQIGEDHMRQGRRNLDGYRMYYDLPESNPTKTYLDDLFDVEEVFDRRRPVPVPPMNPTSETAQSESSF
;
A
#
# COMPACT_ATOMS: atom_id res chain seq x y z
N MET A 1 40.34 33.68 -13.51
CA MET A 1 40.30 32.95 -12.22
C MET A 1 39.28 31.84 -12.33
N SER A 2 39.71 30.59 -12.21
CA SER A 2 38.87 29.41 -12.44
C SER A 2 38.08 29.01 -11.18
N LYS A 3 37.02 28.20 -11.34
CA LYS A 3 36.17 27.66 -10.24
C LYS A 3 36.94 26.91 -9.14
N GLN A 4 38.24 26.62 -9.32
CA GLN A 4 39.11 26.03 -8.30
C GLN A 4 39.72 27.08 -7.35
N GLU A 5 39.90 28.33 -7.78
CA GLU A 5 40.45 29.41 -6.95
C GLU A 5 39.41 30.07 -6.03
N TYR A 6 38.12 29.91 -6.35
CA TYR A 6 37.02 30.31 -5.48
C TYR A 6 36.84 29.35 -4.28
N ARG A 7 37.12 28.05 -4.48
CA ARG A 7 37.02 27.02 -3.43
C ARG A 7 38.16 27.08 -2.39
N GLN A 8 39.35 27.56 -2.76
CA GLN A 8 40.48 27.62 -1.82
C GLN A 8 40.49 28.86 -0.91
N ARG A 9 39.78 29.94 -1.25
CA ARG A 9 39.66 31.13 -0.37
C ARG A 9 38.51 31.05 0.64
N PHE A 10 37.47 30.24 0.38
CA PHE A 10 36.36 30.07 1.30
C PHE A 10 36.73 29.29 2.57
N TYR A 11 37.71 28.38 2.46
CA TYR A 11 38.19 27.57 3.60
C TYR A 11 39.18 28.30 4.52
N ARG A 12 39.84 29.38 4.07
CA ARG A 12 40.86 30.08 4.87
C ARG A 12 40.34 31.26 5.69
N ARG A 13 39.03 31.55 5.65
CA ARG A 13 38.41 32.65 6.41
C ARG A 13 37.31 32.21 7.40
N LYS A 14 36.95 30.92 7.45
CA LYS A 14 36.00 30.34 8.42
C LYS A 14 36.67 29.75 9.67
N MET A 15 37.86 30.25 10.00
CA MET A 15 38.59 29.96 11.25
C MET A 15 38.89 31.27 11.98
N ARG A 16 37.83 31.95 12.43
CA ARG A 16 37.81 32.88 13.58
C ARG A 16 36.40 33.41 13.77
N GLY A 17 35.73 32.91 14.82
CA GLY A 17 34.53 33.51 15.40
C GLY A 17 33.20 32.97 14.87
N ILE A 18 32.88 31.72 15.20
CA ILE A 18 31.56 31.25 15.70
C ILE A 18 31.91 29.93 16.39
N SER A 19 32.26 30.04 17.67
CA SER A 19 32.67 28.95 18.54
C SER A 19 31.70 28.94 19.70
N ARG A 20 30.65 28.10 19.63
CA ARG A 20 30.15 27.39 20.81
C ARG A 20 29.08 26.29 20.60
N TYR A 21 28.42 26.16 19.44
CA TYR A 21 27.30 25.20 19.33
C TYR A 21 27.32 24.26 18.10
N PHE A 22 28.31 24.35 17.21
CA PHE A 22 28.39 23.46 16.04
C PHE A 22 28.83 22.00 16.32
N PRO A 23 29.66 21.68 17.33
CA PRO A 23 30.07 20.28 17.55
C PRO A 23 28.98 19.43 18.25
N PHE A 24 27.89 20.02 18.74
CA PHE A 24 26.82 19.28 19.42
C PHE A 24 25.81 18.68 18.42
N PHE A 25 25.38 19.46 17.42
CA PHE A 25 24.43 18.99 16.39
C PHE A 25 25.04 18.01 15.39
N ALA A 26 26.32 18.17 15.04
CA ALA A 26 26.99 17.25 14.11
C ALA A 26 27.29 15.88 14.73
N VAL A 27 27.40 15.79 16.07
CA VAL A 27 27.59 14.51 16.78
C VAL A 27 26.27 13.78 16.94
N ILE A 28 25.17 14.49 17.25
CA ILE A 28 23.82 13.92 17.35
C ILE A 28 23.33 13.37 16.00
N PHE A 29 23.53 14.10 14.89
CA PHE A 29 23.11 13.64 13.57
C PHE A 29 23.92 12.43 13.09
N LEU A 30 25.20 12.34 13.45
CA LEU A 30 26.07 11.21 13.09
C LEU A 30 25.78 9.99 13.98
N SER A 31 25.42 10.18 15.25
CA SER A 31 25.05 9.09 16.15
C SER A 31 23.69 8.49 15.79
N VAL A 32 22.70 9.30 15.37
CA VAL A 32 21.42 8.79 14.87
C VAL A 32 21.62 7.95 13.60
N PHE A 33 22.44 8.41 12.65
CA PHE A 33 22.74 7.62 11.44
C PHE A 33 23.49 6.32 11.74
N ILE A 34 24.40 6.32 12.70
CA ILE A 34 25.14 5.10 13.09
C ILE A 34 24.20 4.14 13.82
N VAL A 35 23.37 4.61 14.74
CA VAL A 35 22.40 3.79 15.51
C VAL A 35 21.32 3.20 14.58
N CYS A 36 20.71 4.01 13.71
CA CYS A 36 19.73 3.52 12.73
C CYS A 36 20.35 2.54 11.73
N GLY A 37 21.58 2.79 11.28
CA GLY A 37 22.31 1.88 10.39
C GLY A 37 22.64 0.53 11.05
N SER A 38 22.99 0.52 12.34
CA SER A 38 23.21 -0.72 13.08
C SER A 38 21.93 -1.48 13.42
N ILE A 39 20.82 -0.78 13.70
CA ILE A 39 19.51 -1.42 13.95
C ILE A 39 18.98 -2.09 12.67
N TYR A 40 19.14 -1.45 11.51
CA TYR A 40 18.77 -2.02 10.21
C TYR A 40 19.55 -3.30 9.89
N LEU A 41 20.87 -3.31 10.12
CA LEU A 41 21.72 -4.49 9.88
C LEU A 41 21.41 -5.67 10.84
N ILE A 42 21.00 -5.39 12.08
CA ILE A 42 20.61 -6.41 13.06
C ILE A 42 19.25 -7.02 12.71
N TRP A 43 18.32 -6.18 12.24
CA TRP A 43 16.97 -6.57 11.88
C TRP A 43 16.92 -7.36 10.54
N ASP A 44 17.71 -6.96 9.54
CA ASP A 44 17.92 -7.70 8.29
C ASP A 44 18.48 -9.10 8.55
N PHE A 45 19.43 -9.24 9.49
CA PHE A 45 19.98 -10.54 9.88
C PHE A 45 18.97 -11.45 10.61
N TYR A 46 18.13 -10.91 11.51
CA TYR A 46 17.14 -11.69 12.26
C TYR A 46 16.08 -12.32 11.34
N ASN A 47 15.56 -11.54 10.39
CA ASN A 47 14.57 -12.02 9.43
C ASN A 47 15.16 -12.95 8.37
N TYR A 48 16.39 -12.71 7.93
CA TYR A 48 17.03 -13.51 6.88
C TYR A 48 17.61 -14.84 7.40
N TYR A 49 18.11 -14.91 8.65
CA TYR A 49 18.83 -16.11 9.16
C TYR A 49 18.17 -16.85 10.32
N ILE A 50 17.34 -16.19 11.17
CA ILE A 50 16.86 -16.80 12.42
C ILE A 50 15.38 -17.21 12.35
N ALA A 51 14.51 -16.39 11.78
CA ALA A 51 13.09 -16.73 11.65
C ALA A 51 12.80 -18.06 10.90
N PRO A 52 13.53 -18.44 9.82
CA PRO A 52 13.30 -19.72 9.13
C PRO A 52 13.94 -20.94 9.83
N ALA A 53 14.88 -20.74 10.76
CA ALA A 53 15.66 -21.83 11.37
C ALA A 53 14.97 -22.49 12.58
N ALA A 54 13.81 -21.98 13.01
CA ALA A 54 13.01 -22.57 14.09
C ALA A 54 12.13 -23.75 13.64
N SER A 55 12.12 -24.11 12.34
CA SER A 55 11.32 -25.20 11.76
C SER A 55 12.18 -26.17 10.92
N GLY A 56 13.07 -26.97 11.53
CA GLY A 56 13.70 -28.07 10.78
C GLY A 56 14.77 -28.90 11.50
N GLY A 57 14.50 -30.19 11.70
CA GLY A 57 15.49 -31.22 12.10
C GLY A 57 16.42 -31.67 10.97
N PRO A 58 17.40 -32.58 11.24
CA PRO A 58 18.80 -32.33 10.88
C PRO A 58 19.30 -33.06 9.61
N GLN A 59 20.26 -32.45 8.92
CA GLN A 59 21.25 -33.14 8.08
C GLN A 59 22.67 -32.58 8.25
N VAL A 60 23.65 -33.40 7.87
CA VAL A 60 24.97 -33.56 8.51
C VAL A 60 26.10 -32.83 7.76
N LEU A 61 26.88 -32.08 8.56
CA LEU A 61 28.32 -31.73 8.54
C LEU A 61 29.09 -31.57 7.22
N GLY A 62 29.67 -30.37 7.06
CA GLY A 62 30.96 -30.13 6.41
C GLY A 62 31.69 -28.99 7.14
N GLU A 63 32.86 -29.29 7.72
CA GLU A 63 33.72 -28.35 8.47
C GLU A 63 34.25 -27.20 7.59
N ALA A 64 34.03 -25.96 8.03
CA ALA A 64 34.84 -24.81 7.65
C ALA A 64 35.12 -23.97 8.90
N GLU A 65 36.39 -23.86 9.29
CA GLU A 65 36.86 -22.98 10.35
C GLU A 65 36.61 -21.51 9.96
N GLY A 66 35.71 -20.86 10.69
CA GLY A 66 35.40 -19.43 10.59
C GLY A 66 35.41 -18.80 11.98
N THR A 67 36.01 -17.61 12.08
CA THR A 67 36.06 -16.69 13.23
C THR A 67 34.80 -16.67 14.09
N PRO A 68 34.91 -16.44 15.42
CA PRO A 68 33.73 -16.40 16.28
C PRO A 68 32.80 -15.27 15.82
N SER A 69 31.67 -15.64 15.22
CA SER A 69 30.55 -14.71 15.05
C SER A 69 30.18 -14.19 16.43
N GLU A 70 30.20 -12.87 16.59
CA GLU A 70 29.59 -12.22 17.75
C GLU A 70 28.14 -12.71 17.84
N VAL A 71 27.79 -13.28 19.00
CA VAL A 71 26.42 -13.66 19.31
C VAL A 71 25.61 -12.36 19.31
N PRO A 72 24.50 -12.26 18.55
CA PRO A 72 23.68 -11.05 18.54
C PRO A 72 23.26 -10.69 19.96
N GLU A 73 23.46 -9.45 20.34
CA GLU A 73 23.05 -8.93 21.64
C GLU A 73 21.52 -8.92 21.69
N VAL A 74 20.93 -9.80 22.51
CA VAL A 74 19.48 -9.84 22.71
C VAL A 74 19.11 -8.65 23.58
N LEU A 75 18.48 -7.63 22.98
CA LEU A 75 17.95 -6.49 23.74
C LEU A 75 16.95 -7.00 24.78
N THR A 76 17.07 -6.51 26.01
CA THR A 76 16.14 -6.83 27.11
C THR A 76 15.85 -5.57 27.93
N GLY A 77 14.77 -5.60 28.72
CA GLY A 77 14.42 -4.48 29.60
C GLY A 77 14.11 -3.18 28.84
N ALA A 78 14.60 -2.06 29.37
CA ALA A 78 14.35 -0.72 28.82
C ALA A 78 14.83 -0.57 27.36
N GLU A 79 15.99 -1.12 26.99
CA GLU A 79 16.53 -1.02 25.63
C GLU A 79 15.60 -1.68 24.59
N ALA A 80 15.05 -2.85 24.90
CA ALA A 80 14.10 -3.53 24.01
C ALA A 80 12.78 -2.75 23.86
N LEU A 81 12.36 -2.05 24.91
CA LEU A 81 11.16 -1.23 24.88
C LEU A 81 11.38 0.08 24.11
N ILE A 82 12.54 0.71 24.28
CA ILE A 82 12.95 1.88 23.48
C ILE A 82 12.99 1.51 22.01
N ALA A 83 13.57 0.36 21.64
CA ALA A 83 13.60 -0.10 20.26
C ALA A 83 12.19 -0.29 19.65
N GLN A 84 11.21 -0.74 20.45
CA GLN A 84 9.80 -0.81 20.01
C GLN A 84 9.19 0.59 19.83
N ALA A 85 9.45 1.50 20.76
CA ALA A 85 9.00 2.88 20.68
C ALA A 85 9.64 3.62 19.49
N ASP A 86 10.90 3.34 19.17
CA ASP A 86 11.59 3.89 17.99
C ASP A 86 10.89 3.45 16.71
N ARG A 87 10.45 2.19 16.62
CA ARG A 87 9.69 1.69 15.45
C ARG A 87 8.36 2.42 15.28
N LEU A 88 7.64 2.70 16.37
CA LEU A 88 6.41 3.50 16.35
C LEU A 88 6.69 4.95 15.92
N ALA A 89 7.73 5.57 16.50
CA ALA A 89 8.12 6.94 16.19
C ALA A 89 8.59 7.13 14.74
N MET A 90 9.31 6.15 14.18
CA MET A 90 9.69 6.16 12.75
C MET A 90 8.47 6.15 11.84
N GLY A 91 7.40 5.43 12.22
CA GLY A 91 6.10 5.49 11.56
C GLY A 91 5.23 6.70 11.96
N TYR A 92 5.82 7.72 12.57
CA TYR A 92 5.14 8.95 13.02
C TYR A 92 4.10 8.76 14.14
N ASP A 93 4.03 7.60 14.78
CA ASP A 93 3.20 7.36 15.96
C ASP A 93 3.94 7.72 17.25
N TYR A 94 4.30 9.00 17.36
CA TYR A 94 4.99 9.53 18.54
C TYR A 94 4.15 9.38 19.81
N ASP A 95 2.82 9.46 19.68
CA ASP A 95 1.90 9.29 20.82
C ASP A 95 1.97 7.88 21.38
N ALA A 96 1.86 6.85 20.52
CA ALA A 96 2.00 5.47 20.96
C ALA A 96 3.41 5.17 21.48
N ALA A 97 4.46 5.73 20.86
CA ALA A 97 5.84 5.59 21.32
C ALA A 97 6.03 6.15 22.75
N ILE A 98 5.51 7.35 23.02
CA ILE A 98 5.58 8.01 24.32
C ILE A 98 4.74 7.27 25.36
N GLU A 99 3.53 6.83 25.00
CA GLU A 99 2.64 6.06 25.88
C GLU A 99 3.27 4.72 26.28
N LEU A 100 3.85 4.00 25.32
CA LEU A 100 4.53 2.73 25.55
C LEU A 100 5.65 2.87 26.60
N LEU A 101 6.47 3.91 26.47
CA LEU A 101 7.58 4.17 27.39
C LEU A 101 7.10 4.62 28.77
N ASN A 102 6.18 5.59 28.82
CA ASN A 102 5.66 6.13 30.09
C ASN A 102 4.81 5.12 30.87
N GLY A 103 4.16 4.17 30.18
CA GLY A 103 3.36 3.11 30.78
C GLY A 103 4.19 1.95 31.34
N SER A 104 5.51 1.96 31.16
CA SER A 104 6.39 0.85 31.53
C SER A 104 6.99 0.97 32.94
N GLU A 105 7.56 -0.14 33.44
CA GLU A 105 8.33 -0.14 34.69
C GLU A 105 9.61 0.71 34.61
N TYR A 106 10.07 1.05 33.40
CA TYR A 106 11.30 1.79 33.11
C TYR A 106 11.07 3.30 32.92
N ALA A 107 9.84 3.81 33.04
CA ALA A 107 9.49 5.21 32.73
C ALA A 107 10.36 6.28 33.42
N GLY A 108 10.91 5.98 34.60
CA GLY A 108 11.78 6.89 35.35
C GLY A 108 13.28 6.73 35.06
N GLU A 109 13.67 5.79 34.21
CA GLU A 109 15.07 5.57 33.85
C GLU A 109 15.58 6.70 32.93
N PRO A 110 16.85 7.14 33.09
CA PRO A 110 17.37 8.27 32.34
C PRO A 110 17.26 8.13 30.81
N GLU A 111 17.50 6.93 30.29
CA GLU A 111 17.42 6.60 28.85
C GLU A 111 15.99 6.66 28.32
N VAL A 112 15.01 6.14 29.07
CA VAL A 112 13.59 6.20 28.71
C VAL A 112 13.09 7.63 28.75
N THR A 113 13.43 8.39 29.78
CA THR A 113 13.07 9.82 29.88
C THR A 113 13.70 10.63 28.74
N GLN A 114 14.93 10.30 28.34
CA GLN A 114 15.57 10.92 27.20
C GLN A 114 14.83 10.60 25.89
N ALA A 115 14.53 9.33 25.61
CA ALA A 115 13.80 8.92 24.41
C ALA A 115 12.43 9.61 24.31
N VAL A 116 11.66 9.65 25.42
CA VAL A 116 10.39 10.41 25.48
C VAL A 116 10.59 11.89 25.14
N GLY A 117 11.64 12.52 25.68
CA GLY A 117 11.96 13.91 25.38
C GLY A 117 12.32 14.16 23.91
N GLU A 118 12.98 13.20 23.27
CA GLU A 118 13.30 13.25 21.84
C GLU A 118 12.04 13.10 20.96
N TYR A 119 11.14 12.18 21.31
CA TYR A 119 9.86 12.02 20.62
C TYR A 119 8.97 13.24 20.75
N GLU A 120 8.84 13.82 21.94
CA GLU A 120 8.08 15.07 22.15
C GLU A 120 8.68 16.24 21.34
N ALA A 121 10.00 16.34 21.29
CA ALA A 121 10.67 17.36 20.49
C ALA A 121 10.39 17.17 18.99
N ALA A 122 10.49 15.95 18.46
CA ALA A 122 10.17 15.64 17.06
C ALA A 122 8.69 15.93 16.75
N LYS A 123 7.77 15.42 17.59
CA LYS A 123 6.33 15.66 17.48
C LYS A 123 5.97 17.14 17.44
N SER A 124 6.66 17.98 18.21
CA SER A 124 6.43 19.42 18.23
C SER A 124 6.77 20.15 16.92
N THR A 125 7.48 19.50 15.99
CA THR A 125 7.85 20.05 14.68
C THR A 125 6.90 19.68 13.54
N LEU A 126 5.96 18.76 13.78
CA LEU A 126 5.04 18.28 12.75
C LEU A 126 4.10 19.39 12.28
N VAL A 127 3.79 19.36 11.00
CA VAL A 127 2.82 20.25 10.35
C VAL A 127 1.62 19.43 9.87
N ARG A 128 0.44 20.04 9.93
CA ARG A 128 -0.78 19.42 9.46
C ARG A 128 -0.77 19.36 7.92
N ALA A 129 -0.98 18.17 7.37
CA ALA A 129 -1.21 18.00 5.94
C ALA A 129 -2.63 18.45 5.56
N ASN A 130 -2.80 18.95 4.33
CA ASN A 130 -4.11 19.36 3.83
C ASN A 130 -4.91 18.12 3.38
N PRO A 131 -6.04 17.77 4.03
CA PRO A 131 -6.81 16.57 3.70
C PRO A 131 -7.46 16.65 2.31
N SER A 132 -7.56 17.83 1.69
CA SER A 132 -8.01 17.99 0.31
C SER A 132 -6.91 17.82 -0.74
N GLU A 133 -5.65 17.69 -0.32
CA GLU A 133 -4.46 17.52 -1.17
C GLU A 133 -3.79 16.16 -0.92
N VAL A 134 -4.59 15.11 -0.75
CA VAL A 134 -4.13 13.72 -0.63
C VAL A 134 -4.39 13.01 -1.95
N THR A 135 -3.32 12.59 -2.62
CA THR A 135 -3.42 11.82 -3.87
C THR A 135 -3.74 10.36 -3.57
N HIS A 136 -4.49 9.69 -4.45
CA HIS A 136 -4.80 8.26 -4.33
C HIS A 136 -4.31 7.56 -5.59
N VAL A 137 -3.38 6.63 -5.45
CA VAL A 137 -2.84 5.81 -6.55
C VAL A 137 -3.34 4.38 -6.45
N PHE A 138 -3.50 3.70 -7.58
CA PHE A 138 -3.91 2.30 -7.57
C PHE A 138 -3.20 1.45 -8.62
N PHE A 139 -3.19 0.16 -8.32
CA PHE A 139 -2.63 -0.91 -9.14
C PHE A 139 -3.66 -2.02 -9.28
N HIS A 140 -3.43 -2.93 -10.23
CA HIS A 140 -4.07 -4.25 -10.25
C HIS A 140 -3.05 -5.30 -9.77
N THR A 141 -3.38 -6.59 -9.85
CA THR A 141 -2.40 -7.68 -9.68
C THR A 141 -1.15 -7.43 -10.53
N LEU A 142 0.02 -7.58 -9.92
CA LEU A 142 1.29 -7.28 -10.57
C LEU A 142 1.75 -8.41 -11.51
N ILE A 143 2.34 -8.03 -12.65
CA ILE A 143 3.03 -8.96 -13.54
C ILE A 143 4.37 -9.33 -12.88
N MET A 144 4.50 -10.60 -12.50
CA MET A 144 5.71 -11.16 -11.89
C MET A 144 6.66 -11.74 -12.91
N ASP A 145 6.15 -12.29 -14.01
CA ASP A 145 6.93 -12.78 -15.14
C ASP A 145 6.48 -12.13 -16.46
N THR A 146 7.25 -11.13 -16.90
CA THR A 146 6.99 -10.41 -18.16
C THR A 146 7.11 -11.28 -19.40
N ALA A 147 7.88 -12.38 -19.36
CA ALA A 147 8.03 -13.24 -20.53
C ALA A 147 6.77 -14.07 -20.78
N LYS A 148 6.01 -14.38 -19.74
CA LYS A 148 4.70 -15.04 -19.80
C LYS A 148 3.59 -14.05 -20.13
N ALA A 149 3.52 -12.93 -19.41
CA ALA A 149 2.48 -11.93 -19.64
C ALA A 149 2.57 -11.25 -21.02
N PHE A 150 3.74 -11.25 -21.66
CA PHE A 150 4.00 -10.63 -22.96
C PHE A 150 4.50 -11.63 -24.02
N ASP A 151 3.86 -12.80 -24.09
CA ASP A 151 4.21 -13.90 -25.00
C ASP A 151 3.51 -13.84 -26.38
N GLY A 152 2.60 -12.88 -26.57
CA GLY A 152 1.86 -12.64 -27.81
C GLY A 152 0.51 -13.34 -27.91
N ASP A 153 0.02 -13.90 -26.81
CA ASP A 153 -1.31 -14.50 -26.72
C ASP A 153 -2.46 -13.46 -26.82
N SER A 154 -3.70 -13.92 -26.58
CA SER A 154 -4.87 -13.05 -26.59
C SER A 154 -4.93 -12.07 -25.41
N MET A 155 -4.32 -12.41 -24.27
CA MET A 155 -4.40 -11.63 -23.03
C MET A 155 -3.34 -10.54 -22.94
N GLN A 156 -2.19 -10.71 -23.61
CA GLN A 156 -1.05 -9.78 -23.61
C GLN A 156 -1.46 -8.31 -23.70
N ASN A 157 -2.38 -7.96 -24.62
CA ASN A 157 -2.76 -6.56 -24.83
C ASN A 157 -3.49 -5.97 -23.62
N GLY A 158 -4.33 -6.76 -22.95
CA GLY A 158 -5.00 -6.37 -21.72
C GLY A 158 -4.00 -6.20 -20.58
N TYR A 159 -3.10 -7.16 -20.40
CA TYR A 159 -2.05 -7.08 -19.38
C TYR A 159 -1.11 -5.89 -19.58
N ASN A 160 -0.70 -5.64 -20.83
CA ASN A 160 0.17 -4.53 -21.14
C ASN A 160 -0.53 -3.17 -20.91
N GLN A 161 -1.85 -3.11 -21.02
CA GLN A 161 -2.63 -1.91 -20.76
C GLN A 161 -2.83 -1.65 -19.26
N MET A 162 -3.33 -2.64 -18.53
CA MET A 162 -3.92 -2.46 -17.19
C MET A 162 -3.00 -2.85 -16.03
N MET A 163 -1.99 -3.69 -16.28
CA MET A 163 -1.17 -4.27 -15.22
C MET A 163 0.17 -3.57 -15.11
N THR A 164 0.76 -3.64 -13.93
CA THR A 164 2.07 -3.08 -13.57
C THR A 164 3.05 -4.22 -13.34
N THR A 165 4.27 -4.11 -13.85
CA THR A 165 5.29 -5.13 -13.57
C THR A 165 5.84 -4.96 -12.17
N ARG A 166 6.33 -6.05 -11.57
CA ARG A 166 7.03 -6.04 -10.28
C ARG A 166 8.11 -4.95 -10.23
N ASP A 167 8.94 -4.85 -11.26
CA ASP A 167 10.06 -3.92 -11.29
C ASP A 167 9.60 -2.46 -11.39
N GLU A 168 8.50 -2.19 -12.11
CA GLU A 168 7.89 -0.86 -12.11
C GLU A 168 7.33 -0.51 -10.73
N PHE A 169 6.60 -1.43 -10.09
CA PHE A 169 6.03 -1.21 -8.77
C PHE A 169 7.10 -0.83 -7.74
N LEU A 170 8.19 -1.60 -7.66
CA LEU A 170 9.29 -1.33 -6.74
C LEU A 170 9.97 0.02 -7.01
N LYS A 171 10.17 0.40 -8.27
CA LYS A 171 10.72 1.71 -8.62
C LYS A 171 9.75 2.86 -8.31
N ILE A 172 8.45 2.64 -8.48
CA ILE A 172 7.41 3.61 -8.10
C ILE A 172 7.45 3.85 -6.60
N LEU A 173 7.47 2.78 -5.78
CA LEU A 173 7.59 2.89 -4.32
C LEU A 173 8.84 3.70 -3.93
N GLN A 174 10.00 3.33 -4.48
CA GLN A 174 11.26 4.03 -4.20
C GLN A 174 11.21 5.51 -4.59
N SER A 175 10.73 5.82 -5.80
CA SER A 175 10.64 7.21 -6.27
C SER A 175 9.67 8.03 -5.42
N MET A 176 8.52 7.47 -5.06
CA MET A 176 7.56 8.15 -4.19
C MET A 176 8.17 8.39 -2.81
N TYR A 177 8.84 7.40 -2.22
CA TYR A 177 9.58 7.56 -0.95
C TYR A 177 10.63 8.66 -1.01
N ASP A 178 11.50 8.66 -2.02
CA ASP A 178 12.56 9.65 -2.22
C ASP A 178 12.00 11.07 -2.41
N ARG A 179 10.79 11.17 -2.97
CA ARG A 179 10.04 12.41 -3.16
C ARG A 179 9.22 12.81 -1.95
N GLY A 180 9.34 12.11 -0.83
CA GLY A 180 8.73 12.43 0.45
C GLY A 180 7.27 12.01 0.59
N TYR A 181 6.77 11.10 -0.24
CA TYR A 181 5.43 10.55 -0.06
C TYR A 181 5.38 9.60 1.14
N VAL A 182 4.26 9.65 1.87
CA VAL A 182 3.97 8.82 3.04
C VAL A 182 2.58 8.21 2.87
N LEU A 183 2.50 6.88 2.92
CA LEU A 183 1.27 6.12 2.83
C LEU A 183 0.41 6.38 4.08
N VAL A 184 -0.85 6.75 3.88
CA VAL A 184 -1.85 6.98 4.94
C VAL A 184 -3.08 6.12 4.66
N SER A 185 -3.85 5.81 5.70
CA SER A 185 -5.17 5.19 5.54
C SER A 185 -6.15 6.18 4.92
N ILE A 186 -7.17 5.70 4.18
CA ILE A 186 -8.24 6.60 3.73
C ILE A 186 -9.03 7.17 4.91
N HIS A 187 -9.15 6.42 6.02
CA HIS A 187 -9.74 6.90 7.27
C HIS A 187 -8.87 7.93 8.00
N ASP A 188 -7.57 8.03 7.68
CA ASP A 188 -6.74 9.14 8.16
C ASP A 188 -7.04 10.45 7.40
N VAL A 189 -7.54 10.37 6.16
CA VAL A 189 -7.86 11.55 5.34
C VAL A 189 -9.13 12.22 5.82
N ALA A 190 -10.15 11.43 6.10
CA ALA A 190 -11.39 11.85 6.75
C ALA A 190 -12.05 10.63 7.38
N ARG A 191 -12.82 10.84 8.45
CA ARG A 191 -13.45 9.74 9.19
C ARG A 191 -14.78 10.12 9.77
N GLU A 192 -15.59 9.10 10.01
CA GLU A 192 -16.80 9.20 10.79
C GLU A 192 -16.49 9.43 12.28
N VAL A 193 -17.18 10.38 12.90
CA VAL A 193 -17.09 10.72 14.31
C VAL A 193 -18.49 10.82 14.89
N THR A 194 -18.71 10.10 15.99
CA THR A 194 -19.93 10.18 16.78
C THR A 194 -19.70 11.14 17.94
N ASP A 195 -20.54 12.19 18.03
CA ASP A 195 -20.51 13.14 19.14
C ASP A 195 -21.11 12.55 20.43
N GLU A 196 -21.00 13.29 21.54
CA GLU A 196 -21.56 12.88 22.85
C GLU A 196 -23.09 12.67 22.85
N ASN A 197 -23.80 13.22 21.86
CA ASN A 197 -25.25 13.08 21.71
C ASN A 197 -25.64 11.92 20.80
N GLY A 198 -24.65 11.19 20.24
CA GLY A 198 -24.87 10.10 19.29
C GLY A 198 -25.08 10.57 17.84
N ASN A 199 -24.84 11.84 17.52
CA ASN A 199 -24.89 12.32 16.14
C ASN A 199 -23.60 11.92 15.43
N VAL A 200 -23.77 11.32 14.26
CA VAL A 200 -22.69 10.89 13.39
C VAL A 200 -22.38 12.00 12.39
N SER A 201 -21.09 12.33 12.22
CA SER A 201 -20.62 13.30 11.22
C SER A 201 -19.27 12.88 10.67
N PHE A 202 -19.01 13.22 9.42
CA PHE A 202 -17.72 13.01 8.76
C PHE A 202 -16.84 14.25 8.94
N VAL A 203 -15.61 14.07 9.43
CA VAL A 203 -14.69 15.18 9.67
C VAL A 203 -13.38 14.98 8.91
N PRO A 204 -12.76 16.07 8.41
CA PRO A 204 -11.41 15.99 7.85
C PRO A 204 -10.41 15.50 8.91
N GLY A 205 -9.55 14.58 8.51
CA GLY A 205 -8.50 14.04 9.34
C GLY A 205 -7.40 15.04 9.70
N ASP A 206 -6.57 14.64 10.66
CA ASP A 206 -5.50 15.46 11.23
C ASP A 206 -4.16 14.75 11.05
N ILE A 207 -3.78 14.53 9.79
CA ILE A 207 -2.50 13.91 9.42
C ILE A 207 -1.37 14.89 9.77
N MET A 208 -0.50 14.50 10.68
CA MET A 208 0.62 15.31 11.16
C MET A 208 1.94 14.73 10.68
N LEU A 209 2.65 15.44 9.80
CA LEU A 209 3.88 14.96 9.17
C LEU A 209 5.00 16.01 9.29
N PRO A 210 6.27 15.61 9.20
CA PRO A 210 7.36 16.57 9.05
C PRO A 210 7.19 17.47 7.82
N GLU A 211 7.70 18.68 7.89
CA GLU A 211 7.66 19.63 6.76
C GLU A 211 8.27 19.00 5.50
N GLY A 212 7.53 19.06 4.39
CA GLY A 212 7.94 18.52 3.08
C GLY A 212 7.49 17.09 2.79
N LYS A 213 7.01 16.33 3.78
CA LYS A 213 6.36 15.02 3.55
C LYS A 213 4.94 15.22 2.99
N LYS A 214 4.48 14.30 2.14
CA LYS A 214 3.20 14.36 1.40
C LYS A 214 2.38 13.09 1.65
N PRO A 215 1.18 13.17 2.24
CA PRO A 215 0.35 11.99 2.40
C PRO A 215 -0.19 11.49 1.05
N PHE A 216 -0.36 10.18 0.91
CA PHE A 216 -1.08 9.56 -0.19
C PHE A 216 -1.79 8.27 0.23
N VAL A 217 -2.84 7.90 -0.48
CA VAL A 217 -3.56 6.63 -0.33
C VAL A 217 -3.15 5.69 -1.47
N MET A 218 -3.06 4.39 -1.19
CA MET A 218 -2.80 3.34 -2.17
C MET A 218 -3.95 2.33 -2.18
N SER A 219 -4.34 1.84 -3.35
CA SER A 219 -5.23 0.68 -3.47
C SER A 219 -4.73 -0.35 -4.49
N GLN A 220 -5.21 -1.58 -4.31
CA GLN A 220 -5.10 -2.65 -5.29
C GLN A 220 -6.51 -3.13 -5.67
N ASP A 221 -6.81 -3.07 -6.96
CA ASP A 221 -8.07 -3.54 -7.53
C ASP A 221 -7.93 -5.02 -7.96
N ASP A 222 -9.06 -5.73 -8.00
CA ASP A 222 -9.18 -7.09 -8.54
C ASP A 222 -8.30 -8.17 -7.89
N VAL A 223 -8.20 -8.19 -6.55
CA VAL A 223 -7.43 -9.23 -5.82
C VAL A 223 -8.22 -10.55 -5.75
N CYS A 224 -8.54 -11.08 -6.92
CA CYS A 224 -9.24 -12.34 -7.17
C CYS A 224 -8.29 -13.43 -7.68
N TYR A 225 -7.20 -13.05 -8.35
CA TYR A 225 -6.30 -13.96 -9.09
C TYR A 225 -7.12 -14.87 -10.02
N TYR A 226 -7.66 -14.25 -11.07
CA TYR A 226 -8.64 -14.89 -11.96
C TYR A 226 -8.09 -16.15 -12.63
N GLU A 227 -8.98 -17.10 -12.93
CA GLU A 227 -8.60 -18.35 -13.61
C GLU A 227 -7.91 -18.11 -14.96
N TYR A 228 -8.26 -17.02 -15.66
CA TYR A 228 -7.61 -16.68 -16.93
C TYR A 228 -6.15 -16.24 -16.77
N MET A 229 -5.69 -15.90 -15.56
CA MET A 229 -4.29 -15.51 -15.29
C MET A 229 -3.37 -16.71 -15.07
N GLU A 230 -3.93 -17.93 -15.00
CA GLU A 230 -3.16 -19.15 -14.78
C GLU A 230 -2.16 -19.37 -15.92
N GLY A 231 -0.87 -19.38 -15.57
CA GLY A 231 0.22 -19.57 -16.54
C GLY A 231 0.78 -18.27 -17.12
N ASP A 232 0.15 -17.12 -16.88
CA ASP A 232 0.51 -15.84 -17.52
C ASP A 232 1.46 -14.97 -16.69
N GLY A 233 2.09 -15.55 -15.67
CA GLY A 233 3.13 -14.88 -14.90
C GLY A 233 2.63 -14.01 -13.75
N PHE A 234 1.49 -14.36 -13.17
CA PHE A 234 0.91 -13.75 -11.97
C PHE A 234 0.98 -14.69 -10.76
N ALA A 235 0.81 -14.15 -9.55
CA ALA A 235 0.47 -14.96 -8.38
C ALA A 235 -0.86 -15.68 -8.59
N SER A 236 -1.02 -16.86 -7.97
CA SER A 236 -2.23 -17.66 -8.10
C SER A 236 -3.24 -17.46 -6.97
N ARG A 237 -2.78 -17.04 -5.77
CA ARG A 237 -3.65 -16.75 -4.61
C ARG A 237 -2.90 -16.03 -3.49
N LEU A 238 -3.67 -15.48 -2.55
CA LEU A 238 -3.17 -15.06 -1.24
C LEU A 238 -3.17 -16.25 -0.25
N VAL A 239 -2.16 -16.31 0.60
CA VAL A 239 -2.04 -17.29 1.71
C VAL A 239 -1.50 -16.62 2.97
N ILE A 240 -1.65 -17.28 4.12
CA ILE A 240 -0.96 -16.90 5.35
C ILE A 240 0.41 -17.58 5.33
N GLY A 241 1.47 -16.78 5.42
CA GLY A 241 2.85 -17.24 5.48
C GLY A 241 3.17 -17.98 6.77
N GLU A 242 4.33 -18.64 6.82
CA GLU A 242 4.80 -19.35 8.03
C GLU A 242 5.03 -18.39 9.22
N ASP A 243 5.25 -17.11 8.93
CA ASP A 243 5.39 -16.01 9.89
C ASP A 243 4.04 -15.45 10.38
N GLY A 244 2.92 -15.96 9.87
CA GLY A 244 1.57 -15.49 10.18
C GLY A 244 1.13 -14.23 9.44
N LYS A 245 1.91 -13.75 8.46
CA LYS A 245 1.59 -12.56 7.65
C LYS A 245 0.97 -12.92 6.30
N PRO A 246 0.20 -12.01 5.68
CA PRO A 246 -0.33 -12.24 4.34
C PRO A 246 0.81 -12.24 3.30
N THR A 247 0.83 -13.26 2.45
CA THR A 247 1.80 -13.43 1.35
C THR A 247 1.12 -14.09 0.15
N CYS A 248 1.80 -14.20 -0.99
CA CYS A 248 1.25 -14.80 -2.18
C CYS A 248 1.85 -16.18 -2.47
N GLN A 249 1.10 -17.00 -3.20
CA GLN A 249 1.61 -18.17 -3.90
C GLN A 249 1.73 -17.91 -5.40
N MET A 250 2.69 -18.57 -6.04
CA MET A 250 2.86 -18.57 -7.48
C MET A 250 3.17 -19.99 -7.96
N ASP A 251 2.50 -20.42 -9.02
CA ASP A 251 2.71 -21.73 -9.62
C ASP A 251 3.79 -21.67 -10.71
N LEU A 252 4.71 -22.62 -10.69
CA LEU A 252 5.87 -22.71 -11.58
C LEU A 252 5.65 -23.74 -12.70
N ASP A 253 6.43 -23.62 -13.77
CA ASP A 253 6.33 -24.48 -14.96
C ASP A 253 6.63 -25.96 -14.69
N ASP A 254 7.38 -26.25 -13.63
CA ASP A 254 7.68 -27.62 -13.20
C ASP A 254 6.55 -28.26 -12.37
N GLY A 255 5.44 -27.53 -12.17
CA GLY A 255 4.26 -27.95 -11.42
C GLY A 255 4.42 -27.76 -9.90
N THR A 256 5.47 -27.09 -9.43
CA THR A 256 5.63 -26.72 -8.03
C THR A 256 5.01 -25.36 -7.73
N THR A 257 4.58 -25.16 -6.48
CA THR A 257 4.10 -23.87 -5.99
C THR A 257 5.12 -23.29 -5.03
N VAL A 258 5.40 -22.00 -5.18
CA VAL A 258 6.27 -21.23 -4.28
C VAL A 258 5.48 -20.17 -3.55
N THR A 259 5.88 -19.88 -2.31
CA THR A 259 5.28 -18.83 -1.47
C THR A 259 6.27 -17.67 -1.31
N GLY A 260 5.80 -16.43 -1.42
CA GLY A 260 6.64 -15.24 -1.21
C GLY A 260 6.06 -13.96 -1.82
N SER A 261 6.93 -12.99 -2.06
CA SER A 261 6.58 -11.64 -2.55
C SER A 261 6.24 -11.61 -4.04
N TYR A 262 5.10 -12.22 -4.38
CA TYR A 262 4.59 -12.39 -5.74
C TYR A 262 3.42 -11.47 -6.11
N ASP A 263 3.11 -10.46 -5.28
CA ASP A 263 2.17 -9.39 -5.62
C ASP A 263 2.37 -8.18 -4.69
N LEU A 264 1.56 -7.13 -4.86
CA LEU A 264 1.61 -5.87 -4.10
C LEU A 264 1.61 -6.08 -2.59
N ILE A 265 0.77 -6.99 -2.06
CA ILE A 265 0.60 -7.18 -0.61
C ILE A 265 1.94 -7.47 0.10
N PRO A 266 2.63 -8.59 -0.20
CA PRO A 266 3.91 -8.88 0.42
C PRO A 266 5.03 -7.92 0.00
N LEU A 267 5.03 -7.39 -1.23
CA LEU A 267 6.07 -6.44 -1.68
C LEU A 267 5.99 -5.10 -0.93
N LEU A 268 4.78 -4.64 -0.59
CA LEU A 268 4.58 -3.44 0.21
C LEU A 268 5.00 -3.67 1.67
N GLU A 269 4.71 -4.85 2.23
CA GLU A 269 5.20 -5.21 3.58
C GLU A 269 6.73 -5.19 3.63
N ASP A 270 7.41 -5.81 2.65
CA ASP A 270 8.87 -5.78 2.53
C ASP A 270 9.40 -4.33 2.50
N PHE A 271 8.79 -3.48 1.67
CA PHE A 271 9.19 -2.08 1.54
C PHE A 271 8.98 -1.27 2.82
N ILE A 272 7.84 -1.42 3.51
CA ILE A 272 7.57 -0.75 4.80
C ILE A 272 8.50 -1.28 5.89
N GLN A 273 8.86 -2.55 5.84
CA GLN A 273 9.81 -3.16 6.75
C GLN A 273 11.18 -2.47 6.71
N GLU A 274 11.66 -2.21 5.49
CA GLU A 274 12.91 -1.51 5.20
C GLU A 274 12.80 0.00 5.42
N HIS A 275 11.62 0.58 5.16
CA HIS A 275 11.32 2.01 5.25
C HIS A 275 10.10 2.29 6.14
N PRO A 276 10.20 2.16 7.48
CA PRO A 276 9.06 2.37 8.38
C PRO A 276 8.44 3.77 8.25
N ASP A 277 9.26 4.78 7.90
CA ASP A 277 8.82 6.16 7.70
C ASP A 277 8.11 6.41 6.36
N PHE A 278 7.92 5.37 5.53
CA PHE A 278 7.00 5.38 4.39
C PHE A 278 5.55 5.19 4.82
N SER A 279 5.28 4.61 5.99
CA SER A 279 3.93 4.28 6.47
C SER A 279 3.55 5.13 7.67
N TYR A 280 2.47 5.90 7.54
CA TYR A 280 1.92 6.69 8.63
C TYR A 280 1.16 5.79 9.59
N ARG A 281 1.67 5.65 10.81
CA ARG A 281 1.08 4.86 11.91
C ARG A 281 0.76 3.41 11.51
N GLY A 282 1.57 2.85 10.61
CA GLY A 282 1.33 1.51 10.07
C GLY A 282 0.18 1.43 9.06
N ALA A 283 -0.15 2.49 8.34
CA ALA A 283 -1.07 2.40 7.21
C ALA A 283 -0.55 1.44 6.11
N ARG A 284 -1.44 0.60 5.58
CA ARG A 284 -1.24 -0.25 4.39
C ARG A 284 -2.19 0.21 3.28
N ALA A 285 -2.10 -0.43 2.11
CA ALA A 285 -3.02 -0.14 1.01
C ALA A 285 -4.42 -0.72 1.26
N ILE A 286 -5.40 -0.23 0.50
CA ILE A 286 -6.75 -0.78 0.42
C ILE A 286 -6.78 -1.91 -0.60
N ILE A 287 -7.29 -3.08 -0.22
CA ILE A 287 -7.42 -4.25 -1.10
C ILE A 287 -8.89 -4.41 -1.48
N ALA A 288 -9.19 -4.27 -2.77
CA ALA A 288 -10.55 -4.35 -3.29
C ALA A 288 -10.82 -5.68 -3.99
N PHE A 289 -11.99 -6.24 -3.70
CA PHE A 289 -12.39 -7.56 -4.17
C PHE A 289 -13.61 -7.52 -5.09
N THR A 290 -13.51 -8.24 -6.19
CA THR A 290 -14.67 -8.74 -6.96
C THR A 290 -15.22 -10.02 -6.33
N GLY A 291 -16.41 -10.43 -6.75
CA GLY A 291 -17.06 -11.64 -6.23
C GLY A 291 -17.29 -12.74 -7.26
N TYR A 292 -17.50 -12.43 -8.54
CA TYR A 292 -18.01 -13.39 -9.53
C TYR A 292 -17.11 -14.61 -9.80
N ASN A 293 -15.80 -14.49 -9.58
CA ASN A 293 -14.82 -15.58 -9.73
C ASN A 293 -14.25 -16.04 -8.36
N GLY A 294 -14.89 -15.59 -7.26
CA GLY A 294 -14.41 -15.77 -5.90
C GLY A 294 -13.48 -14.66 -5.42
N VAL A 295 -12.76 -14.90 -4.32
CA VAL A 295 -12.02 -13.89 -3.55
C VAL A 295 -10.62 -14.40 -3.22
N MET A 296 -9.58 -13.57 -3.35
CA MET A 296 -8.19 -13.89 -2.97
C MET A 296 -7.57 -15.13 -3.63
N GLY A 297 -8.12 -15.61 -4.76
CA GLY A 297 -7.66 -16.82 -5.46
C GLY A 297 -8.44 -18.08 -5.10
N TYR A 298 -9.51 -17.95 -4.30
CA TYR A 298 -10.38 -19.04 -3.88
C TYR A 298 -11.75 -18.92 -4.54
N ARG A 299 -12.29 -20.03 -5.05
CA ARG A 299 -13.54 -20.05 -5.84
C ARG A 299 -14.75 -20.16 -4.92
N THR A 300 -15.07 -19.05 -4.26
CA THR A 300 -16.05 -18.95 -3.17
C THR A 300 -17.47 -18.57 -3.60
N ASP A 301 -17.64 -18.08 -4.83
CA ASP A 301 -18.95 -17.68 -5.36
C ASP A 301 -19.88 -18.89 -5.50
N SER A 302 -21.17 -18.68 -5.23
CA SER A 302 -22.19 -19.74 -5.33
C SER A 302 -22.28 -20.40 -6.72
N SER A 303 -21.83 -19.76 -7.80
CA SER A 303 -21.73 -20.40 -9.12
C SER A 303 -20.77 -21.59 -9.18
N TYR A 304 -19.84 -21.72 -8.23
CA TYR A 304 -18.93 -22.86 -8.11
C TYR A 304 -19.52 -24.01 -7.29
N GLU A 305 -20.73 -23.89 -6.74
CA GLU A 305 -21.36 -24.98 -6.00
C GLU A 305 -21.58 -26.21 -6.89
N GLY A 306 -21.04 -27.36 -6.47
CA GLY A 306 -21.06 -28.60 -7.24
C GLY A 306 -19.96 -28.71 -8.32
N VAL A 307 -19.18 -27.65 -8.54
CA VAL A 307 -17.97 -27.64 -9.39
C VAL A 307 -16.71 -27.65 -8.53
N ASN A 308 -16.64 -26.75 -7.54
CA ASN A 308 -15.59 -26.71 -6.54
C ASN A 308 -15.98 -27.59 -5.33
N PRO A 309 -15.38 -28.78 -5.15
CA PRO A 309 -15.69 -29.65 -4.02
C PRO A 309 -15.23 -29.06 -2.68
N ASN A 310 -14.35 -28.06 -2.68
CA ASN A 310 -13.74 -27.45 -1.50
C ASN A 310 -14.34 -26.08 -1.16
N ILE A 311 -15.48 -25.69 -1.77
CA ILE A 311 -16.02 -24.32 -1.66
C ILE A 311 -16.19 -23.83 -0.20
N GLU A 312 -16.59 -24.69 0.73
CA GLU A 312 -16.73 -24.30 2.14
C GLU A 312 -15.39 -24.13 2.85
N GLU A 313 -14.37 -24.91 2.48
CA GLU A 313 -12.99 -24.75 2.98
C GLU A 313 -12.36 -23.48 2.41
N ASP A 314 -12.60 -23.20 1.12
CA ASP A 314 -12.20 -21.96 0.45
C ASP A 314 -12.83 -20.74 1.14
N ARG A 315 -14.14 -20.77 1.42
CA ARG A 315 -14.85 -19.71 2.15
C ARG A 315 -14.27 -19.49 3.54
N GLU A 316 -13.93 -20.56 4.26
CA GLU A 316 -13.30 -20.46 5.57
C GLU A 316 -11.86 -19.90 5.50
N THR A 317 -11.10 -20.31 4.49
CA THR A 317 -9.76 -19.78 4.23
C THR A 317 -9.80 -18.29 3.95
N VAL A 318 -10.76 -17.83 3.14
CA VAL A 318 -10.96 -16.39 2.88
C VAL A 318 -11.30 -15.61 4.15
N ARG A 319 -12.14 -16.17 5.06
CA ARG A 319 -12.41 -15.51 6.35
C ARG A 319 -11.14 -15.33 7.18
N GLN A 320 -10.29 -16.36 7.22
CA GLN A 320 -9.03 -16.32 7.95
C GLN A 320 -8.04 -15.33 7.32
N LEU A 321 -7.96 -15.29 5.99
CA LEU A 321 -7.13 -14.33 5.27
C LEU A 321 -7.61 -12.89 5.46
N ALA A 322 -8.93 -12.65 5.42
CA ALA A 322 -9.49 -11.33 5.68
C ALA A 322 -9.16 -10.86 7.10
N GLN A 323 -9.25 -11.74 8.10
CA GLN A 323 -8.81 -11.41 9.46
C GLN A 323 -7.31 -11.15 9.53
N CYS A 324 -6.49 -11.99 8.90
CA CYS A 324 -5.03 -11.81 8.83
C CYS A 324 -4.65 -10.46 8.20
N LEU A 325 -5.31 -10.07 7.10
CA LEU A 325 -5.13 -8.76 6.47
C LEU A 325 -5.47 -7.63 7.46
N ARG A 326 -6.63 -7.67 8.12
CA ARG A 326 -7.03 -6.64 9.10
C ARG A 326 -6.08 -6.55 10.30
N ASP A 327 -5.67 -7.70 10.84
CA ASP A 327 -4.72 -7.77 11.96
C ASP A 327 -3.34 -7.19 11.57
N ASN A 328 -3.00 -7.22 10.29
CA ASN A 328 -1.78 -6.62 9.74
C ASN A 328 -2.01 -5.21 9.16
N GLY A 329 -3.16 -4.57 9.43
CA GLY A 329 -3.42 -3.17 9.11
C GLY A 329 -3.87 -2.89 7.67
N TRP A 330 -4.25 -3.91 6.92
CA TRP A 330 -4.83 -3.77 5.58
C TRP A 330 -6.30 -3.36 5.65
N GLU A 331 -6.70 -2.49 4.73
CA GLU A 331 -8.10 -2.11 4.55
C GLU A 331 -8.73 -2.94 3.45
N LEU A 332 -9.98 -3.36 3.63
CA LEU A 332 -10.69 -4.19 2.66
C LEU A 332 -11.81 -3.39 2.02
N ALA A 333 -12.01 -3.54 0.71
CA ALA A 333 -12.97 -2.76 -0.07
C ALA A 333 -13.77 -3.61 -1.06
N SER A 334 -14.93 -3.06 -1.45
CA SER A 334 -15.69 -3.58 -2.57
C SER A 334 -15.10 -3.10 -3.90
N HIS A 335 -14.99 -4.02 -4.86
CA HIS A 335 -14.88 -3.70 -6.29
C HIS A 335 -16.10 -4.19 -7.07
N SER A 336 -17.29 -4.10 -6.45
CA SER A 336 -18.55 -4.72 -6.92
C SER A 336 -18.51 -6.25 -6.93
N TRP A 337 -19.63 -6.93 -7.17
CA TRP A 337 -19.61 -8.39 -7.30
C TRP A 337 -19.14 -8.81 -8.70
N GLY A 338 -19.77 -8.27 -9.74
CA GLY A 338 -19.61 -8.69 -11.13
C GLY A 338 -18.63 -7.86 -11.94
N HIS A 339 -17.84 -7.00 -11.30
CA HIS A 339 -16.96 -6.03 -11.95
C HIS A 339 -17.71 -5.22 -13.03
N ARG A 340 -18.80 -4.55 -12.60
CA ARG A 340 -19.77 -3.87 -13.48
C ARG A 340 -19.59 -2.36 -13.43
N ASP A 341 -19.83 -1.69 -14.55
CA ASP A 341 -20.00 -0.23 -14.59
C ASP A 341 -21.30 0.16 -13.85
N LEU A 342 -21.17 0.45 -12.56
CA LEU A 342 -22.29 0.77 -11.67
C LEU A 342 -23.01 2.08 -12.05
N GLY A 343 -22.36 2.95 -12.83
CA GLY A 343 -22.93 4.21 -13.31
C GLY A 343 -23.87 4.01 -14.51
N SER A 344 -23.61 3.03 -15.37
CA SER A 344 -24.35 2.86 -16.64
C SER A 344 -25.34 1.69 -16.67
N ILE A 345 -25.15 0.65 -15.85
CA ILE A 345 -26.10 -0.48 -15.78
C ILE A 345 -27.48 -0.04 -15.28
N SER A 346 -28.51 -0.84 -15.55
CA SER A 346 -29.84 -0.57 -15.03
C SER A 346 -29.87 -0.59 -13.50
N TYR A 347 -30.83 0.12 -12.90
CA TYR A 347 -30.95 0.17 -11.43
C TYR A 347 -31.20 -1.23 -10.83
N GLU A 348 -31.95 -2.09 -11.52
CA GLU A 348 -32.20 -3.47 -11.10
C GLU A 348 -30.91 -4.31 -11.10
N GLU A 349 -30.09 -4.20 -12.14
CA GLU A 349 -28.79 -4.86 -12.20
C GLU A 349 -27.82 -4.32 -11.15
N PHE A 350 -27.83 -3.01 -10.90
CA PHE A 350 -27.04 -2.36 -9.85
C PHE A 350 -27.38 -2.88 -8.45
N VAL A 351 -28.67 -2.94 -8.12
CA VAL A 351 -29.15 -3.51 -6.86
C VAL A 351 -28.75 -4.97 -6.74
N THR A 352 -28.95 -5.75 -7.81
CA THR A 352 -28.59 -7.18 -7.85
C THR A 352 -27.09 -7.40 -7.61
N ASP A 353 -26.23 -6.62 -8.28
CA ASP A 353 -24.78 -6.73 -8.14
C ASP A 353 -24.34 -6.37 -6.71
N THR A 354 -24.88 -5.29 -6.16
CA THR A 354 -24.57 -4.84 -4.79
C THR A 354 -25.05 -5.85 -3.74
N ASP A 355 -26.26 -6.40 -3.90
CA ASP A 355 -26.80 -7.43 -2.99
C ASP A 355 -25.97 -8.73 -3.06
N LYS A 356 -25.49 -9.11 -4.24
CA LYS A 356 -24.59 -10.25 -4.39
C LYS A 356 -23.24 -10.00 -3.74
N TRP A 357 -22.69 -8.80 -3.84
CA TRP A 357 -21.43 -8.47 -3.17
C TRP A 357 -21.57 -8.62 -1.65
N GLU A 358 -22.65 -8.12 -1.05
CA GLU A 358 -22.92 -8.25 0.39
C GLU A 358 -23.03 -9.73 0.80
N GLN A 359 -23.73 -10.53 -0.01
CA GLN A 359 -23.98 -11.94 0.28
C GLN A 359 -22.76 -12.84 0.09
N GLU A 360 -22.00 -12.65 -0.99
CA GLU A 360 -20.96 -13.59 -1.43
C GLU A 360 -19.54 -13.15 -1.05
N VAL A 361 -19.31 -11.84 -0.85
CA VAL A 361 -17.99 -11.27 -0.54
C VAL A 361 -17.95 -10.69 0.87
N GLU A 362 -18.82 -9.74 1.20
CA GLU A 362 -18.81 -9.07 2.51
C GLU A 362 -19.06 -10.06 3.66
N SER A 363 -19.94 -11.05 3.43
CA SER A 363 -20.19 -12.14 4.39
C SER A 363 -18.94 -12.97 4.75
N LEU A 364 -17.90 -12.93 3.91
CA LEU A 364 -16.62 -13.59 4.13
C LEU A 364 -15.56 -12.65 4.72
N ILE A 365 -15.49 -11.41 4.22
CA ILE A 365 -14.41 -10.46 4.57
C ILE A 365 -14.76 -9.52 5.74
N GLY A 366 -16.02 -9.57 6.20
CA GLY A 366 -16.57 -8.73 7.24
C GLY A 366 -16.98 -7.33 6.75
N PRO A 367 -17.50 -6.49 7.66
CA PRO A 367 -18.05 -5.17 7.32
C PRO A 367 -17.06 -4.33 6.51
N THR A 368 -17.57 -3.69 5.47
CA THR A 368 -16.75 -2.91 4.53
C THR A 368 -17.44 -1.61 4.16
N ASP A 369 -16.75 -0.49 4.37
CA ASP A 369 -17.27 0.86 4.17
C ASP A 369 -16.65 1.57 2.95
N ILE A 370 -15.74 0.92 2.24
CA ILE A 370 -15.07 1.44 1.04
C ILE A 370 -15.58 0.74 -0.21
N ILE A 371 -15.96 1.53 -1.22
CA ILE A 371 -16.19 1.04 -2.59
C ILE A 371 -15.25 1.75 -3.57
N LEU A 372 -14.47 0.95 -4.28
CA LEU A 372 -13.66 1.36 -5.41
C LEU A 372 -14.47 1.01 -6.66
N TYR A 373 -14.88 1.99 -7.46
CA TYR A 373 -15.76 1.71 -8.59
C TYR A 373 -15.01 1.01 -9.73
N PRO A 374 -15.51 -0.13 -10.24
CA PRO A 374 -15.03 -0.72 -11.48
C PRO A 374 -14.99 0.30 -12.61
N PHE A 375 -13.93 0.27 -13.41
CA PHE A 375 -13.70 1.22 -14.53
C PHE A 375 -13.67 2.70 -14.11
N GLY A 376 -13.62 2.99 -12.81
CA GLY A 376 -13.81 4.35 -12.28
C GLY A 376 -15.21 4.92 -12.49
N ALA A 377 -16.20 4.08 -12.78
CA ALA A 377 -17.55 4.49 -13.13
C ALA A 377 -18.25 5.22 -11.98
N GLU A 378 -18.37 6.54 -12.11
CA GLU A 378 -19.06 7.37 -11.15
C GLU A 378 -20.58 7.14 -11.19
N ILE A 379 -21.21 6.90 -10.03
CA ILE A 379 -22.67 6.70 -9.91
C ILE A 379 -23.48 8.01 -9.89
N GLY A 380 -22.82 9.13 -10.18
CA GLY A 380 -23.37 10.48 -10.16
C GLY A 380 -22.53 11.40 -11.05
N ASP A 381 -22.44 12.68 -10.70
CA ASP A 381 -21.57 13.64 -11.38
C ASP A 381 -20.64 14.35 -10.38
N TRP A 382 -19.93 15.38 -10.83
CA TRP A 382 -18.98 16.13 -10.02
C TRP A 382 -19.59 16.87 -8.81
N HIS A 383 -20.92 17.06 -8.76
CA HIS A 383 -21.58 17.68 -7.62
C HIS A 383 -21.59 16.74 -6.41
N PRO A 384 -21.70 17.27 -5.18
CA PRO A 384 -21.84 16.44 -3.99
C PRO A 384 -22.96 15.40 -4.11
N TYR A 385 -22.69 14.17 -3.66
CA TYR A 385 -23.73 13.15 -3.59
C TYR A 385 -24.77 13.55 -2.55
N THR A 386 -26.03 13.34 -2.90
CA THR A 386 -27.17 13.58 -2.02
C THR A 386 -28.04 12.33 -1.99
N MET A 387 -28.84 12.18 -0.93
CA MET A 387 -29.80 11.07 -0.81
C MET A 387 -30.90 11.07 -1.89
N GLU A 388 -30.94 12.07 -2.77
CA GLU A 388 -31.82 12.09 -3.95
C GLU A 388 -31.28 11.19 -5.08
N ASN A 389 -29.98 10.88 -5.09
CA ASN A 389 -29.40 9.90 -5.98
C ASN A 389 -29.67 8.48 -5.43
N GLU A 390 -30.59 7.76 -6.08
CA GLU A 390 -31.02 6.42 -5.66
C GLU A 390 -29.86 5.41 -5.55
N ARG A 391 -28.84 5.48 -6.42
CA ARG A 391 -27.67 4.60 -6.35
C ARG A 391 -26.82 4.90 -5.12
N PHE A 392 -26.57 6.18 -4.86
CA PHE A 392 -25.83 6.60 -3.67
C PHE A 392 -26.59 6.24 -2.39
N ALA A 393 -27.89 6.56 -2.32
CA ALA A 393 -28.73 6.25 -1.17
C ALA A 393 -28.74 4.73 -0.87
N TYR A 394 -28.75 3.90 -1.92
CA TYR A 394 -28.70 2.46 -1.78
C TYR A 394 -27.35 1.96 -1.23
N LEU A 395 -26.21 2.37 -1.82
CA LEU A 395 -24.88 1.99 -1.32
C LEU A 395 -24.60 2.54 0.09
N HIS A 396 -24.99 3.78 0.34
CA HIS A 396 -24.87 4.36 1.68
C HIS A 396 -25.69 3.56 2.71
N GLY A 397 -26.89 3.11 2.32
CA GLY A 397 -27.74 2.22 3.12
C GLY A 397 -27.13 0.83 3.36
N LYS A 398 -26.22 0.38 2.49
CA LYS A 398 -25.43 -0.85 2.65
C LYS A 398 -24.18 -0.68 3.53
N GLY A 399 -23.88 0.53 3.98
CA GLY A 399 -22.76 0.79 4.90
C GLY A 399 -21.56 1.51 4.27
N PHE A 400 -21.57 1.73 2.95
CA PHE A 400 -20.48 2.46 2.29
C PHE A 400 -20.43 3.94 2.71
N ARG A 401 -19.21 4.43 2.98
CA ARG A 401 -18.89 5.81 3.36
C ARG A 401 -17.78 6.42 2.51
N TYR A 402 -16.91 5.59 1.92
CA TYR A 402 -15.83 6.03 1.04
C TYR A 402 -16.09 5.56 -0.38
N PHE A 403 -16.20 6.51 -1.30
CA PHE A 403 -16.60 6.26 -2.69
C PHE A 403 -15.51 6.73 -3.64
N CYS A 404 -14.85 5.81 -4.34
CA CYS A 404 -13.66 6.14 -5.11
C CYS A 404 -13.82 5.85 -6.61
N ASN A 405 -13.77 6.91 -7.42
CA ASN A 405 -13.75 6.83 -8.89
C ASN A 405 -12.32 6.95 -9.44
N VAL A 406 -12.15 6.88 -10.75
CA VAL A 406 -10.86 7.14 -11.43
C VAL A 406 -11.00 8.41 -12.26
N ASP A 407 -10.16 9.42 -11.98
CA ASP A 407 -10.12 10.67 -12.76
C ASP A 407 -8.71 11.11 -13.15
N SER A 408 -7.69 10.41 -12.62
CA SER A 408 -6.27 10.70 -12.82
C SER A 408 -5.84 12.13 -12.46
N ARG A 409 -6.63 12.88 -11.68
CA ARG A 409 -6.22 14.18 -11.16
C ARG A 409 -5.24 13.94 -10.01
N GLN A 410 -4.30 14.88 -9.87
CA GLN A 410 -3.36 14.84 -8.74
C GLN A 410 -4.12 14.85 -7.40
N TYR A 411 -5.11 15.74 -7.27
CA TYR A 411 -5.97 15.83 -6.11
C TYR A 411 -7.44 15.92 -6.56
N TRP A 412 -8.25 15.01 -6.06
CA TRP A 412 -9.70 15.12 -6.06
C TRP A 412 -10.22 14.45 -4.80
N VAL A 413 -10.61 15.27 -3.84
CA VAL A 413 -11.15 14.83 -2.54
C VAL A 413 -12.37 15.68 -2.25
N GLN A 414 -13.49 15.04 -1.93
CA GLN A 414 -14.71 15.70 -1.49
C GLN A 414 -15.16 15.08 -0.18
N ILE A 415 -15.05 15.84 0.90
CA ILE A 415 -15.47 15.44 2.25
C ILE A 415 -16.86 16.05 2.48
N GLY A 416 -17.87 15.19 2.56
CA GLY A 416 -19.26 15.55 2.85
C GLY A 416 -19.57 15.51 4.35
N GLU A 417 -20.86 15.57 4.69
CA GLU A 417 -21.32 15.50 6.08
C GLU A 417 -21.35 14.07 6.63
N ASP A 418 -21.49 13.07 5.76
CA ASP A 418 -21.68 11.65 6.10
C ASP A 418 -20.84 10.69 5.22
N HIS A 419 -20.04 11.21 4.29
CA HIS A 419 -19.23 10.39 3.38
C HIS A 419 -18.02 11.15 2.84
N MET A 420 -17.10 10.42 2.22
CA MET A 420 -16.00 10.97 1.43
C MET A 420 -15.99 10.37 0.02
N ARG A 421 -15.63 11.21 -0.95
CA ARG A 421 -15.30 10.79 -2.30
C ARG A 421 -13.86 11.13 -2.62
N GLN A 422 -13.18 10.24 -3.34
CA GLN A 422 -11.80 10.44 -3.74
C GLN A 422 -11.49 9.86 -5.12
N GLY A 423 -10.79 10.64 -5.93
CA GLY A 423 -10.42 10.30 -7.29
C GLY A 423 -9.08 9.59 -7.26
N ARG A 424 -8.98 8.49 -8.00
CA ARG A 424 -7.80 7.64 -8.05
C ARG A 424 -7.05 7.80 -9.36
N ARG A 425 -5.75 7.52 -9.32
CA ARG A 425 -4.80 7.59 -10.43
C ARG A 425 -4.28 6.19 -10.72
N ASN A 426 -4.57 5.69 -11.92
CA ASN A 426 -4.08 4.39 -12.37
C ASN A 426 -2.58 4.47 -12.64
N LEU A 427 -1.79 3.57 -12.04
CA LEU A 427 -0.35 3.48 -12.25
C LEU A 427 0.00 2.24 -13.08
N ASP A 428 -0.55 2.16 -14.29
CA ASP A 428 -0.50 1.00 -15.19
C ASP A 428 0.34 1.26 -16.46
N GLY A 429 0.45 0.22 -17.29
CA GLY A 429 1.21 0.29 -18.54
C GLY A 429 0.68 1.35 -19.51
N TYR A 430 -0.64 1.55 -19.58
CA TYR A 430 -1.25 2.60 -20.39
C TYR A 430 -0.80 3.98 -19.92
N ARG A 431 -1.03 4.30 -18.65
CA ARG A 431 -0.75 5.62 -18.09
C ARG A 431 0.73 5.94 -18.20
N MET A 432 1.61 4.99 -17.88
CA MET A 432 3.05 5.20 -18.01
C MET A 432 3.47 5.37 -19.48
N TYR A 433 3.02 4.51 -20.39
CA TYR A 433 3.41 4.61 -21.80
C TYR A 433 3.01 5.95 -22.43
N TYR A 434 1.80 6.42 -22.15
CA TYR A 434 1.30 7.69 -22.68
C TYR A 434 1.82 8.94 -21.95
N ASP A 435 2.57 8.78 -20.86
CA ASP A 435 3.33 9.85 -20.21
C ASP A 435 4.79 9.90 -20.69
N LEU A 436 5.31 8.87 -21.36
CA LEU A 436 6.67 8.85 -21.89
C LEU A 436 6.87 9.97 -22.93
N PRO A 437 8.00 10.69 -22.93
CA PRO A 437 8.23 11.75 -23.92
C PRO A 437 8.21 11.29 -25.38
N GLU A 438 8.58 10.04 -25.65
CA GLU A 438 8.52 9.44 -26.99
C GLU A 438 7.09 9.22 -27.51
N SER A 439 6.09 9.19 -26.61
CA SER A 439 4.66 9.17 -26.97
C SER A 439 4.11 10.57 -27.31
N ASN A 440 4.92 11.62 -27.11
CA ASN A 440 4.57 13.03 -27.31
C ASN A 440 3.28 13.44 -26.56
N PRO A 441 3.26 13.33 -25.22
CA PRO A 441 2.09 13.62 -24.41
C PRO A 441 1.65 15.08 -24.53
N THR A 442 0.34 15.30 -24.58
CA THR A 442 -0.24 16.66 -24.46
C THR A 442 -0.30 17.13 -23.01
N LYS A 443 -0.25 16.18 -22.07
CA LYS A 443 -0.26 16.40 -20.62
C LYS A 443 0.44 15.21 -19.96
N THR A 444 1.27 15.48 -18.95
CA THR A 444 1.80 14.48 -18.02
C THR A 444 0.90 14.37 -16.80
N TYR A 445 0.76 13.14 -16.31
CA TYR A 445 -0.10 12.77 -15.20
C TYR A 445 0.67 12.13 -14.06
N LEU A 446 1.95 11.78 -14.21
CA LEU A 446 2.74 11.02 -13.23
C LEU A 446 4.00 11.75 -12.73
N ASP A 447 4.31 12.90 -13.31
CA ASP A 447 5.56 13.63 -13.09
C ASP A 447 5.78 14.13 -11.65
N ASP A 448 4.72 14.31 -10.87
CA ASP A 448 4.81 14.56 -9.43
C ASP A 448 5.17 13.31 -8.62
N LEU A 449 4.77 12.12 -9.08
CA LEU A 449 4.98 10.84 -8.40
C LEU A 449 6.34 10.21 -8.72
N PHE A 450 6.71 10.14 -10.00
CA PHE A 450 7.96 9.51 -10.45
C PHE A 450 8.39 9.98 -11.85
N ASP A 451 9.64 9.65 -12.22
CA ASP A 451 10.11 9.81 -13.59
C ASP A 451 9.74 8.56 -14.39
N VAL A 452 8.84 8.72 -15.35
CA VAL A 452 8.33 7.61 -16.15
C VAL A 452 9.40 6.98 -17.04
N GLU A 453 10.44 7.72 -17.45
CA GLU A 453 11.55 7.15 -18.23
C GLU A 453 12.40 6.18 -17.41
N GLU A 454 12.51 6.41 -16.11
CA GLU A 454 13.27 5.56 -15.18
C GLU A 454 12.45 4.34 -14.71
N VAL A 455 11.13 4.54 -14.57
CA VAL A 455 10.21 3.52 -14.09
C VAL A 455 9.82 2.52 -15.19
N PHE A 456 9.34 3.01 -16.34
CA PHE A 456 8.67 2.19 -17.37
C PHE A 456 9.51 0.99 -17.81
N ASP A 457 8.89 -0.19 -17.79
CA ASP A 457 9.55 -1.43 -18.17
C ASP A 457 9.68 -1.55 -19.68
N ARG A 458 10.93 -1.46 -20.17
CA ARG A 458 11.26 -1.56 -21.60
C ARG A 458 11.11 -2.98 -22.17
N ARG A 459 10.77 -3.99 -21.37
CA ARG A 459 10.35 -5.32 -21.84
C ARG A 459 8.92 -5.35 -22.38
N ARG A 460 8.09 -4.34 -22.05
CA ARG A 460 6.71 -4.24 -22.54
C ARG A 460 6.66 -4.17 -24.06
N PRO A 461 5.68 -4.82 -24.71
CA PRO A 461 5.36 -4.57 -26.11
C PRO A 461 5.01 -3.09 -26.32
N VAL A 462 5.61 -2.45 -27.32
CA VAL A 462 5.29 -1.07 -27.70
C VAL A 462 4.80 -1.00 -29.15
N PRO A 463 3.80 -0.16 -29.47
CA PRO A 463 3.08 0.73 -28.54
C PRO A 463 2.17 -0.05 -27.56
N VAL A 464 2.04 0.45 -26.33
CA VAL A 464 0.98 -0.05 -25.42
C VAL A 464 -0.38 0.29 -26.05
N PRO A 465 -1.35 -0.64 -26.07
CA PRO A 465 -2.65 -0.41 -26.68
C PRO A 465 -3.38 0.82 -26.11
N PRO A 466 -3.98 1.68 -26.95
CA PRO A 466 -4.79 2.80 -26.47
C PRO A 466 -6.04 2.28 -25.76
N MET A 467 -6.49 3.02 -24.74
CA MET A 467 -7.86 2.92 -24.24
C MET A 467 -8.81 3.38 -25.36
N ASN A 468 -9.85 2.59 -25.69
CA ASN A 468 -10.82 3.02 -26.71
C ASN A 468 -11.60 4.26 -26.21
N PRO A 469 -12.03 5.20 -27.06
CA PRO A 469 -12.73 6.42 -26.61
C PRO A 469 -14.08 6.17 -25.90
N THR A 470 -14.63 4.96 -26.00
CA THR A 470 -15.80 4.51 -25.22
C THR A 470 -15.43 3.90 -23.85
N SER A 471 -14.13 3.74 -23.57
CA SER A 471 -13.59 3.06 -22.39
C SER A 471 -12.96 4.00 -21.35
N GLU A 472 -13.09 5.32 -21.50
CA GLU A 472 -12.79 6.26 -20.39
C GLU A 472 -13.87 6.20 -19.28
N THR A 473 -15.01 5.54 -19.52
CA THR A 473 -16.08 5.39 -18.53
C THR A 473 -16.83 4.05 -18.53
N ALA A 474 -16.58 3.11 -19.43
CA ALA A 474 -17.30 1.84 -19.43
C ALA A 474 -16.60 0.78 -20.30
N GLN A 475 -16.10 -0.32 -19.72
CA GLN A 475 -16.24 -1.63 -20.36
C GLN A 475 -15.87 -2.77 -19.42
N SER A 476 -16.94 -3.45 -18.99
CA SER A 476 -16.97 -4.80 -18.43
C SER A 476 -15.88 -5.74 -18.96
N GLU A 477 -15.13 -6.32 -18.03
CA GLU A 477 -14.32 -7.52 -18.22
C GLU A 477 -15.13 -8.76 -18.63
N SER A 478 -16.45 -8.64 -18.83
CA SER A 478 -17.31 -9.73 -19.31
C SER A 478 -17.04 -10.18 -20.76
N SER A 479 -15.89 -9.81 -21.32
CA SER A 479 -15.39 -10.27 -22.62
C SER A 479 -14.05 -11.01 -22.52
N PHE A 480 -13.50 -11.20 -21.32
CA PHE A 480 -12.37 -12.08 -21.05
C PHE A 480 -12.85 -13.50 -20.75
#